data_AF-A0A957J195-F1
#
_entry.id   AF-A0A957J195-F1
#
_cell.length_a   1.000
_cell.length_b   1.000
_cell.length_c   1.000
_cell.angle_alpha   90.00
_cell.angle_beta   90.00
_cell.angle_gamma   90.00
#
_symmetry.space_group_name_H-M   'P 1'
#
loop_
_entity.id
_entity.type
_entity.pdbx_description
1 polymer ?
#
loop_
_entity_poly.entity_id
_entity_poly.type
_entity_poly.pdbx_seq_one_letter_code
_entity_poly.pdbx_strand_id
1 'polypeptide(L)'
;MENSQLPDMARLADWLEGRLSPEETAALTRLVAANPDLQKQVAWLQEFLHVSHTTTLASPPDSVRQAATAAFAAFAKSKRPSGLLRTL
;
A
#
# COMPACT_ATOMS: atom_id res chain seq x y z
N MET A 1 -18.45 6.53 19.70
CA MET A 1 -19.11 6.80 18.40
C MET A 1 -18.04 6.64 17.35
N GLU A 2 -18.03 5.48 16.70
CA GLU A 2 -17.00 5.12 15.73
C GLU A 2 -17.25 5.93 14.45
N ASN A 3 -16.30 6.79 14.09
CA ASN A 3 -16.38 7.60 12.88
C ASN A 3 -16.64 6.65 11.70
N SER A 4 -17.83 6.70 11.14
CA SER A 4 -18.25 5.92 9.97
C SER A 4 -17.61 6.48 8.71
N GLN A 5 -16.29 6.60 8.74
CA GLN A 5 -15.51 6.97 7.57
C GLN A 5 -15.35 5.71 6.74
N LEU A 6 -15.84 5.75 5.51
CA LEU A 6 -15.62 4.68 4.54
C LEU A 6 -14.11 4.37 4.47
N PRO A 7 -13.72 3.08 4.35
CA PRO A 7 -12.34 2.70 4.22
C PRO A 7 -11.74 3.39 2.99
N ASP A 8 -10.52 3.88 3.14
CA ASP A 8 -9.78 4.41 1.99
C ASP A 8 -9.27 3.26 1.09
N MET A 9 -8.76 3.64 -0.07
CA MET A 9 -8.29 2.70 -1.08
C MET A 9 -7.09 1.87 -0.59
N ALA A 10 -6.23 2.45 0.25
CA ALA A 10 -5.09 1.75 0.82
C ALA A 10 -5.54 0.60 1.72
N ARG A 11 -6.53 0.84 2.59
CA ARG A 11 -7.08 -0.19 3.46
C ARG A 11 -7.80 -1.29 2.68
N LEU A 12 -8.49 -0.95 1.59
CA LEU A 12 -9.07 -1.94 0.68
C LEU A 12 -8.01 -2.80 -0.01
N ALA A 13 -6.86 -2.22 -0.37
CA ALA A 13 -5.74 -2.96 -0.94
C ALA A 13 -5.09 -3.91 0.09
N ASP A 14 -4.82 -3.43 1.31
CA ASP A 14 -4.27 -4.27 2.38
C ASP A 14 -5.19 -5.47 2.70
N TRP A 15 -6.51 -5.26 2.63
CA TRP A 15 -7.50 -6.34 2.77
C TRP A 15 -7.37 -7.38 1.64
N LEU A 16 -7.31 -6.94 0.38
CA LEU A 16 -7.16 -7.82 -0.78
C LEU A 16 -5.82 -8.57 -0.82
N GLU A 17 -4.77 -7.96 -0.28
CA GLU A 17 -3.44 -8.54 -0.16
C GLU A 17 -3.27 -9.44 1.08
N GLY A 18 -4.31 -9.58 1.92
CA GLY A 18 -4.30 -10.44 3.10
C GLY A 18 -3.42 -9.91 4.25
N ARG A 19 -3.18 -8.60 4.31
CA ARG A 19 -2.32 -7.95 5.31
C ARG A 19 -3.06 -7.53 6.59
N LEU A 20 -4.39 -7.63 6.60
CA LEU A 20 -5.20 -7.25 7.74
C LEU A 20 -5.42 -8.42 8.71
N SER A 21 -5.74 -8.08 9.96
CA SER A 21 -6.14 -9.08 10.94
C SER A 21 -7.46 -9.78 10.53
N PRO A 22 -7.77 -10.98 11.06
CA PRO A 22 -9.02 -11.66 10.79
C PRO A 22 -10.27 -10.84 11.16
N GLU A 23 -10.19 -10.08 12.25
CA GLU A 23 -11.28 -9.22 12.72
C GLU A 23 -11.55 -8.07 11.73
N GLU A 24 -10.50 -7.37 11.32
CA GLU A 24 -10.60 -6.29 10.33
C GLU A 24 -11.09 -6.80 8.98
N THR A 25 -10.58 -7.94 8.54
CA THR A 25 -11.02 -8.62 7.31
C THR A 25 -12.52 -8.91 7.35
N ALA A 26 -13.03 -9.44 8.46
CA ALA A 26 -14.45 -9.73 8.62
C ALA A 26 -15.31 -8.46 8.67
N ALA A 27 -14.80 -7.37 9.26
CA ALA A 27 -15.49 -6.08 9.29
C ALA A 27 -15.58 -5.45 7.88
N LEU A 28 -14.46 -5.41 7.16
CA LEU A 28 -14.39 -4.90 5.78
C LEU A 28 -15.23 -5.73 4.82
N THR A 29 -15.22 -7.06 4.93
CA THR A 29 -16.06 -7.95 4.10
C THR A 29 -17.54 -7.61 4.25
N ARG A 30 -18.02 -7.42 5.49
CA ARG A 30 -19.42 -7.03 5.77
C ARG A 30 -19.73 -5.64 5.21
N LEU A 31 -18.83 -4.68 5.38
CA LEU A 31 -19.02 -3.31 4.91
C LEU A 31 -19.07 -3.23 3.38
N VAL A 32 -18.18 -3.93 2.68
CA VAL A 32 -18.17 -4.02 1.22
C VAL A 32 -19.42 -4.73 0.72
N ALA A 33 -19.83 -5.83 1.37
CA ALA A 33 -21.05 -6.54 1.00
C ALA A 33 -22.31 -5.64 1.10
N ALA A 34 -22.34 -4.72 2.06
CA ALA A 34 -23.45 -3.79 2.26
C ALA A 34 -23.39 -2.52 1.39
N ASN A 35 -22.29 -2.27 0.66
CA ASN A 35 -22.08 -1.01 -0.06
C ASN A 35 -21.71 -1.25 -1.55
N PRO A 36 -22.64 -1.03 -2.50
CA PRO A 36 -22.39 -1.24 -3.93
C PRO A 36 -21.25 -0.40 -4.52
N ASP A 37 -20.98 0.79 -3.98
CA ASP A 37 -19.90 1.63 -4.49
C ASP A 37 -18.53 1.12 -4.02
N LEU A 38 -18.45 0.60 -2.80
CA LEU A 38 -17.25 -0.13 -2.35
C LEU A 38 -17.03 -1.41 -3.16
N GLN A 39 -18.10 -2.13 -3.55
CA GLN A 39 -17.98 -3.30 -4.42
C GLN A 39 -17.33 -2.95 -5.77
N LYS A 40 -17.71 -1.82 -6.38
CA LYS A 40 -17.09 -1.36 -7.63
C LYS A 40 -15.61 -1.02 -7.43
N GLN A 41 -15.25 -0.36 -6.33
CA GLN A 41 -13.85 -0.05 -6.01
C GLN A 41 -13.01 -1.31 -5.80
N VAL A 42 -13.58 -2.30 -5.10
CA VAL A 42 -12.94 -3.59 -4.87
C VAL A 42 -12.76 -4.35 -6.18
N ALA A 43 -13.79 -4.38 -7.05
CA ALA A 43 -13.68 -5.00 -8.37
C ALA A 43 -12.57 -4.36 -9.20
N TRP A 44 -12.48 -3.02 -9.21
CA TRP A 44 -11.39 -2.31 -9.88
C TRP A 44 -10.02 -2.67 -9.29
N LEU A 45 -9.88 -2.74 -7.96
CA LEU A 45 -8.62 -3.11 -7.31
C LEU A 45 -8.21 -4.55 -7.62
N GLN A 46 -9.16 -5.48 -7.67
CA GLN A 46 -8.89 -6.88 -8.03
C GLN A 46 -8.33 -7.00 -9.45
N GLU A 47 -8.94 -6.30 -10.41
CA GLU A 47 -8.44 -6.24 -11.79
C GLU A 47 -7.05 -5.58 -11.86
N PHE A 48 -6.86 -4.47 -11.14
CA PHE A 48 -5.56 -3.80 -11.08
C PHE A 48 -4.46 -4.72 -10.51
N LEU A 49 -4.74 -5.43 -9.41
CA LEU A 49 -3.81 -6.38 -8.81
C LEU A 49 -3.52 -7.54 -9.77
N HIS A 50 -4.54 -8.07 -10.46
CA HIS A 50 -4.36 -9.10 -11.46
C HIS A 50 -3.46 -8.64 -12.62
N VAL A 51 -3.73 -7.47 -13.18
CA VAL A 51 -2.93 -6.89 -14.28
C VAL A 51 -1.50 -6.61 -13.82
N SER A 52 -1.31 -6.03 -12.63
CA SER A 52 0.03 -5.72 -12.12
C SER A 52 0.87 -6.97 -11.85
N HIS A 53 0.26 -8.08 -11.41
CA HIS A 53 0.95 -9.35 -11.21
C HIS A 53 1.30 -10.07 -12.51
N THR A 54 0.49 -9.90 -13.55
CA THR A 54 0.68 -10.56 -14.85
C THR A 54 1.52 -9.73 -15.83
N THR A 55 1.61 -8.42 -15.60
CA THR A 55 2.43 -7.53 -16.42
C THR A 55 3.91 -7.74 -16.12
N THR A 56 4.60 -8.45 -17.00
CA THR A 56 6.06 -8.52 -16.96
C THR A 56 6.64 -7.23 -17.51
N LEU A 57 7.07 -6.33 -16.62
CA LEU A 57 7.85 -5.16 -17.03
C LEU A 57 9.25 -5.61 -17.42
N ALA A 58 9.76 -5.12 -18.55
CA ALA A 58 11.16 -5.32 -18.92
C ALA A 58 12.06 -4.79 -17.81
N SER A 59 13.20 -5.45 -17.59
CA SER A 59 14.18 -4.95 -16.63
C SER A 59 14.59 -3.53 -17.02
N PRO A 60 14.54 -2.55 -16.09
CA PRO A 60 14.96 -1.20 -16.40
C PRO A 60 16.46 -1.20 -16.75
N PRO A 61 16.90 -0.30 -17.66
CA PRO A 61 18.32 -0.11 -17.93
C PRO A 61 19.11 0.15 -16.64
N ASP A 62 20.37 -0.29 -16.60
CA ASP A 62 21.20 -0.19 -15.39
C ASP A 62 21.33 1.25 -14.88
N SER A 63 21.39 2.23 -15.78
CA SER A 63 21.42 3.66 -15.43
C SER A 63 20.19 4.08 -14.61
N VAL A 64 19.00 3.60 -14.97
CA VAL A 64 17.75 3.87 -14.25
C VAL A 64 17.78 3.21 -12.87
N ARG A 65 18.24 1.96 -12.79
CA ARG A 65 18.38 1.23 -11.52
C ARG A 65 19.34 1.93 -10.55
N GLN A 66 20.47 2.41 -11.07
CA GLN A 66 21.47 3.15 -10.30
C GLN A 66 20.91 4.48 -9.81
N ALA A 67 20.23 5.24 -10.68
CA ALA A 67 19.60 6.51 -10.32
C ALA A 67 18.54 6.33 -9.23
N ALA A 68 17.67 5.32 -9.36
CA ALA A 68 16.66 5.01 -8.35
C ALA A 68 17.29 4.63 -7.00
N THR A 69 18.30 3.76 -7.00
CA THR A 69 19.04 3.37 -5.79
C THR A 69 19.64 4.59 -5.09
N ALA A 70 20.29 5.48 -5.85
CA ALA A 70 20.89 6.69 -5.31
C ALA A 70 19.84 7.63 -4.69
N ALA A 71 18.69 7.81 -5.37
CA ALA A 71 17.60 8.64 -4.88
C ALA A 71 17.01 8.11 -3.57
N PHE A 72 16.73 6.80 -3.48
CA PHE A 72 16.23 6.19 -2.25
C PHE A 72 17.25 6.22 -1.11
N ALA A 73 18.55 6.04 -1.41
CA ALA A 73 19.61 6.18 -0.40
C ALA A 73 19.67 7.62 0.17
N ALA A 74 19.55 8.63 -0.69
CA ALA A 74 19.51 10.03 -0.28
C ALA A 74 18.28 10.34 0.60
N PHE A 75 17.10 9.84 0.20
CA PHE A 75 15.88 9.97 0.99
C PHE A 75 15.99 9.27 2.35
N ALA A 76 16.51 8.04 2.39
CA ALA A 76 16.71 7.33 3.64
C ALA A 76 17.68 8.08 4.58
N LYS A 77 18.75 8.68 4.03
CA LYS A 77 19.68 9.51 4.80
C LYS A 77 19.01 10.76 5.36
N SER A 78 18.11 11.42 4.63
CA SER A 78 17.39 12.61 5.11
C SER A 78 16.31 12.30 6.14
N LYS A 79 15.83 11.05 6.21
CA LYS A 79 14.87 10.57 7.21
C LYS A 79 15.53 9.99 8.46
N ARG A 80 16.85 9.75 8.48
CA ARG A 80 17.54 9.37 9.71
C ARG A 80 17.47 10.54 10.69
N PRO A 81 16.90 10.37 11.89
CA PRO A 81 16.94 11.41 12.91
C PRO A 81 18.40 11.73 13.20
N SER A 82 18.74 13.00 13.19
CA SER A 82 20.04 13.50 13.63
C SER A 82 20.21 13.06 15.08
N GLY A 83 20.94 11.98 15.31
CA GLY A 83 21.34 11.57 16.64
C GLY A 83 22.19 12.68 17.24
N LEU A 84 21.56 13.54 18.04
CA LEU A 84 22.25 14.39 18.99
C LEU A 84 23.08 13.46 19.88
N LEU A 85 24.39 13.54 19.72
CA LEU A 85 25.34 13.11 20.73
C LEU A 85 24.97 13.82 22.04
N ARG A 86 24.43 13.07 23.01
CA ARG A 86 24.51 13.47 24.41
C ARG A 86 25.51 12.53 25.07
N THR A 87 26.73 13.04 25.14
CA THR A 87 27.80 12.60 26.03
C THR A 87 27.26 12.19 27.39
N LEU A 88 27.63 11.00 27.84
CA LEU A 88 27.90 10.68 29.23
C LEU A 88 29.33 10.17 29.32
#